data_AF-A0A0D8Y279-F1
#
_entry.id   AF-A0A0D8Y279-F1
#
_cell.length_a   1.000
_cell.length_b   1.000
_cell.length_c   1.000
_cell.angle_alpha   90.00
_cell.angle_beta   90.00
_cell.angle_gamma   90.00
#
_symmetry.space_group_name_H-M   'P 1'
#
loop_
_entity.id
_entity.type
_entity.pdbx_description
1 polymer ?
#
loop_
_entity_poly.entity_id
_entity_poly.type
_entity_poly.pdbx_seq_one_letter_code
_entity_poly.pdbx_strand_id
1 'polypeptide(L)'
;MPYSRMFIIQSNKPSYSEHIFASSSCGTEYGGKVESELRTKNSIGGLPRCGLRRTGSNISEISLTHHCESDTTQIELDFTAKCDQQVLVRIVTPCGENGVLNFDKYDAEQVFRPKQHGCGNGVWTIHVFQMKDDSETILSSVSMPINGVGTLYFMIGDDFYPTLVGKEFLHMSGACRKHSV
;
A
#
# COMPACT_ATOMS: atom_id res chain seq x y z
N MET A 1 -44.58 23.99 -26.87
CA MET A 1 -43.67 25.12 -26.55
C MET A 1 -42.58 24.61 -25.60
N PRO A 2 -41.47 24.06 -26.08
CA PRO A 2 -40.36 23.65 -25.21
C PRO A 2 -39.38 24.81 -25.02
N TYR A 3 -39.14 25.18 -23.76
CA TYR A 3 -38.08 26.13 -23.39
C TYR A 3 -36.75 25.38 -23.24
N SER A 4 -35.86 25.54 -24.22
CA SER A 4 -34.45 25.16 -24.11
C SER A 4 -33.72 26.07 -23.12
N ARG A 5 -33.13 25.51 -22.06
CA ARG A 5 -32.19 26.22 -21.19
C ARG A 5 -30.77 26.00 -21.71
N MET A 6 -30.16 27.09 -22.17
CA MET A 6 -28.76 27.19 -22.58
C MET A 6 -27.89 27.31 -21.31
N PHE A 7 -26.88 26.43 -21.17
CA PHE A 7 -25.87 26.55 -20.11
C PHE A 7 -24.59 27.11 -20.73
N ILE A 8 -24.10 28.23 -20.18
CA ILE A 8 -22.82 28.84 -20.57
C ILE A 8 -21.71 28.21 -19.72
N ILE A 9 -20.77 27.52 -20.35
CA ILE A 9 -19.56 27.01 -19.71
C ILE A 9 -18.53 28.15 -19.71
N GLN A 10 -18.23 28.72 -18.55
CA GLN A 10 -17.22 29.75 -18.38
C GLN A 10 -15.92 29.09 -17.89
N SER A 11 -14.97 28.90 -18.80
CA SER A 11 -13.64 28.34 -18.50
C SER A 11 -12.74 29.41 -17.87
N ASN A 12 -12.47 29.32 -16.56
CA ASN A 12 -11.43 30.12 -15.93
C ASN A 12 -10.05 29.53 -16.26
N LYS A 13 -9.26 30.28 -17.04
CA LYS A 13 -7.83 30.00 -17.26
C LYS A 13 -7.04 30.32 -15.97
N PRO A 14 -6.11 29.48 -15.51
CA PRO A 14 -5.17 29.90 -14.48
C PRO A 14 -4.07 30.77 -15.10
N SER A 15 -3.89 31.94 -14.48
CA SER A 15 -2.79 32.88 -14.70
C SER A 15 -1.47 32.27 -14.24
N TYR A 16 -0.49 32.15 -15.14
CA TYR A 16 0.90 31.88 -14.77
C TYR A 16 1.47 33.11 -14.06
N SER A 17 1.94 32.95 -12.81
CA SER A 17 2.80 33.94 -12.14
C SER A 17 4.13 33.29 -11.81
N GLU A 18 5.16 33.85 -12.42
CA GLU A 18 6.58 33.54 -12.30
C GLU A 18 7.09 33.76 -10.87
N HIS A 19 7.71 32.74 -10.27
CA HIS A 19 8.65 32.93 -9.16
C HIS A 19 9.86 32.01 -9.31
N ILE A 20 10.89 32.61 -9.93
CA ILE A 20 12.35 32.51 -9.72
C ILE A 20 12.83 31.36 -8.82
N PHE A 21 13.52 30.39 -9.43
CA PHE A 21 14.37 29.43 -8.74
C PHE A 21 15.66 30.11 -8.25
N ALA A 22 15.91 30.08 -6.95
CA ALA A 22 17.24 30.34 -6.40
C ALA A 22 18.02 29.01 -6.33
N SER A 23 19.01 28.86 -7.21
CA SER A 23 20.05 27.82 -7.10
C SER A 23 21.01 28.15 -5.97
N SER A 24 21.11 27.30 -4.95
CA SER A 24 22.29 27.27 -4.08
C SER A 24 23.24 26.16 -4.56
N SER A 25 24.33 26.61 -5.17
CA SER A 25 25.43 25.82 -5.71
C SER A 25 26.22 25.14 -4.58
N CYS A 26 26.55 23.86 -4.74
CA CYS A 26 27.54 23.18 -3.92
C CYS A 26 28.91 23.83 -4.15
N GLY A 27 29.41 24.58 -3.17
CA GLY A 27 30.80 25.03 -3.12
C GLY A 27 31.67 23.96 -2.47
N THR A 28 32.56 23.33 -3.23
CA THR A 28 33.70 22.58 -2.69
C THR A 28 34.82 23.57 -2.43
N GLU A 29 35.06 23.94 -1.18
CA GLU A 29 36.31 24.58 -0.79
C GLU A 29 37.35 23.51 -0.43
N TYR A 30 38.38 23.43 -1.24
CA TYR A 30 39.60 22.66 -1.02
C TYR A 30 40.62 23.62 -0.41
N GLY A 31 41.16 23.31 0.76
CA GLY A 31 42.25 24.11 1.34
C GLY A 31 42.72 23.58 2.69
N GLY A 32 43.96 23.10 2.76
CA GLY A 32 44.64 22.92 4.05
C GLY A 32 45.61 21.74 4.13
N LYS A 33 46.72 21.84 3.41
CA LYS A 33 47.96 21.11 3.69
C LYS A 33 48.42 21.38 5.13
N VAL A 34 48.74 20.35 5.91
CA VAL A 34 49.85 20.43 6.88
C VAL A 34 50.47 19.05 7.03
N GLU A 35 51.61 18.90 6.35
CA GLU A 35 52.61 17.88 6.63
C GLU A 35 53.25 18.19 7.98
N SER A 36 53.33 17.19 8.87
CA SER A 36 54.34 17.16 9.92
C SER A 36 55.10 15.85 9.79
N GLU A 37 56.24 15.99 9.13
CA GLU A 37 57.34 15.06 9.01
C GLU A 37 57.93 14.75 10.40
N LEU A 38 58.22 13.48 10.70
CA LEU A 38 59.54 13.06 11.22
C LEU A 38 59.61 11.54 11.40
N ARG A 39 60.53 10.97 10.60
CA ARG A 39 61.07 9.62 10.71
C ARG A 39 61.65 9.37 12.09
N THR A 40 61.47 8.17 12.66
CA THR A 40 62.62 7.37 13.14
C THR A 40 62.28 5.88 13.18
N LYS A 41 63.21 5.07 12.69
CA LYS A 41 63.22 3.60 12.73
C LYS A 41 63.17 3.09 14.17
N ASN A 42 62.54 1.93 14.40
CA ASN A 42 63.17 0.77 15.05
C ASN A 42 62.26 -0.47 14.95
N SER A 43 62.88 -1.57 14.53
CA SER A 43 62.30 -2.92 14.61
C SER A 43 62.56 -3.49 16.00
N ILE A 44 61.62 -4.27 16.55
CA ILE A 44 61.79 -5.46 17.42
C ILE A 44 60.58 -5.61 18.35
N GLY A 45 59.94 -6.77 18.30
CA GLY A 45 59.42 -7.43 19.50
C GLY A 45 57.90 -7.55 19.68
N GLY A 46 57.40 -8.78 19.58
CA GLY A 46 56.43 -9.31 20.53
C GLY A 46 54.93 -9.21 20.20
N LEU A 47 54.36 -10.29 19.68
CA LEU A 47 53.00 -10.72 20.05
C LEU A 47 53.09 -11.53 21.37
N PRO A 48 51.99 -11.83 22.12
CA PRO A 48 50.62 -11.29 22.12
C PRO A 48 50.08 -10.99 23.55
N ARG A 49 49.02 -10.18 23.69
CA ARG A 49 47.95 -10.42 24.69
C ARG A 49 46.74 -9.50 24.49
N CYS A 50 45.61 -10.15 24.19
CA CYS A 50 44.22 -9.77 24.41
C CYS A 50 43.86 -8.29 24.61
N GLY A 51 43.04 -7.75 23.70
CA GLY A 51 42.18 -6.62 24.04
C GLY A 51 41.37 -6.09 22.87
N LEU A 52 40.06 -6.36 22.90
CA LEU A 52 39.00 -5.74 22.10
C LEU A 52 38.90 -6.16 20.62
N ARG A 53 38.21 -7.28 20.41
CA ARG A 53 37.40 -7.50 19.21
C ARG A 53 36.42 -6.33 19.07
N ARG A 54 36.69 -5.41 18.14
CA ARG A 54 35.63 -4.59 17.56
C ARG A 54 34.90 -5.47 16.57
N THR A 55 33.82 -6.10 17.03
CA THR A 55 32.71 -6.52 16.17
C THR A 55 32.27 -5.28 15.40
N GLY A 56 32.74 -5.17 14.15
CA GLY A 56 32.19 -4.23 13.20
C GLY A 56 30.74 -4.60 13.01
N SER A 57 29.86 -3.77 13.55
CA SER A 57 28.42 -3.85 13.40
C SER A 57 28.12 -3.97 11.91
N ASN A 58 27.45 -5.05 11.54
CA ASN A 58 26.74 -5.15 10.27
C ASN A 58 25.71 -4.01 10.31
N ILE A 59 26.02 -2.88 9.67
CA ILE A 59 25.00 -1.93 9.24
C ILE A 59 24.25 -2.70 8.16
N SER A 60 23.30 -3.51 8.62
CA SER A 60 22.14 -3.82 7.82
C SER A 60 21.59 -2.47 7.42
N GLU A 61 21.51 -2.23 6.12
CA GLU A 61 20.61 -1.24 5.56
C GLU A 61 19.33 -1.33 6.38
N ILE A 62 19.09 -0.31 7.20
CA ILE A 62 17.77 -0.06 7.75
C ILE A 62 16.95 0.13 6.49
N SER A 63 16.23 -0.92 6.13
CA SER A 63 15.36 -0.96 4.96
C SER A 63 14.63 0.35 4.96
N LEU A 64 14.86 1.14 3.91
CA LEU A 64 14.06 2.31 3.56
C LEU A 64 12.64 2.01 4.02
N THR A 65 12.11 2.84 4.92
CA THR A 65 10.70 2.86 5.32
C THR A 65 9.89 2.37 4.13
N HIS A 66 9.39 1.14 4.23
CA HIS A 66 8.69 0.47 3.13
C HIS A 66 7.35 1.20 3.02
N HIS A 67 7.39 2.40 2.43
CA HIS A 67 6.21 3.20 2.15
C HIS A 67 5.43 2.39 1.14
N CYS A 68 4.39 1.72 1.64
CA CYS A 68 3.43 1.09 0.77
C CYS A 68 2.70 2.21 0.04
N GLU A 69 2.82 2.23 -1.29
CA GLU A 69 2.21 3.26 -2.13
C GLU A 69 0.67 3.22 -2.05
N SER A 70 0.11 2.04 -1.76
CA SER A 70 -1.33 1.81 -1.60
C SER A 70 -1.67 1.58 -0.13
N ASP A 71 -2.42 2.51 0.49
CA ASP A 71 -2.91 2.30 1.86
C ASP A 71 -4.14 1.37 1.85
N THR A 72 -4.22 0.44 2.80
CA THR A 72 -5.35 -0.50 2.91
C THR A 72 -6.71 0.21 2.97
N THR A 73 -6.79 1.37 3.63
CA THR A 73 -8.03 2.17 3.75
C THR A 73 -8.53 2.75 2.44
N GLN A 74 -7.72 2.69 1.38
CA GLN A 74 -8.08 3.15 0.03
C GLN A 74 -8.64 2.02 -0.85
N ILE A 75 -8.84 0.82 -0.29
CA ILE A 75 -9.43 -0.33 -0.97
C ILE A 75 -10.82 -0.58 -0.37
N GLU A 76 -11.84 -0.66 -1.21
CA GLU A 76 -13.20 -1.06 -0.82
C GLU A 76 -13.54 -2.40 -1.46
N LEU A 77 -14.16 -3.30 -0.69
CA LEU A 77 -14.72 -4.55 -1.22
C LEU A 77 -16.23 -4.50 -1.12
N ASP A 78 -16.90 -4.40 -2.26
CA ASP A 78 -18.34 -4.42 -2.38
C ASP A 78 -18.80 -5.84 -2.66
N PHE A 79 -19.78 -6.32 -1.91
CA PHE A 79 -20.31 -7.68 -1.98
C PHE A 79 -21.81 -7.66 -2.20
N THR A 80 -22.26 -8.35 -3.24
CA THR A 80 -23.67 -8.66 -3.49
C THR A 80 -23.92 -10.15 -3.26
N ALA A 81 -24.80 -10.49 -2.33
CA ALA A 81 -25.21 -11.86 -2.05
C ALA A 81 -26.53 -12.20 -2.76
N LYS A 82 -26.48 -13.15 -3.69
CA LYS A 82 -27.63 -13.69 -4.44
C LYS A 82 -27.85 -15.16 -4.10
N CYS A 83 -28.04 -15.42 -2.81
CA CYS A 83 -28.33 -16.75 -2.29
C CYS A 83 -29.52 -16.68 -1.32
N ASP A 84 -30.32 -17.75 -1.29
CA ASP A 84 -31.49 -17.83 -0.40
C ASP A 84 -31.11 -18.09 1.07
N GLN A 85 -29.89 -18.59 1.30
CA GLN A 85 -29.39 -18.92 2.63
C GLN A 85 -28.67 -17.74 3.27
N GLN A 86 -28.80 -17.63 4.60
CA GLN A 86 -28.01 -16.68 5.37
C GLN A 86 -26.53 -17.07 5.33
N VAL A 87 -25.68 -16.12 4.94
CA VAL A 87 -24.23 -16.29 4.85
C VAL A 87 -23.51 -15.11 5.48
N LEU A 88 -22.34 -15.38 6.04
CA LEU A 88 -21.45 -14.36 6.55
C LEU A 88 -20.16 -14.37 5.73
N VAL A 89 -19.62 -13.19 5.50
CA VAL A 89 -18.37 -12.99 4.77
C VAL A 89 -17.35 -12.40 5.73
N ARG A 90 -16.27 -13.13 5.99
CA ARG A 90 -15.11 -12.64 6.74
C ARG A 90 -14.02 -12.24 5.76
N ILE A 91 -13.57 -11.01 5.87
CA ILE A 91 -12.47 -10.46 5.09
C ILE A 91 -11.27 -10.32 6.00
N VAL A 92 -10.12 -10.82 5.55
CA VAL A 92 -8.81 -10.66 6.18
C VAL A 92 -7.94 -9.83 5.26
N THR A 93 -7.55 -8.65 5.73
CA THR A 93 -6.66 -7.74 4.99
C THR A 93 -5.19 -8.17 5.13
N PRO A 94 -4.28 -7.71 4.24
CA PRO A 94 -2.85 -8.00 4.35
C PRO A 94 -2.19 -7.46 5.63
N CYS A 95 -2.77 -6.41 6.23
CA CYS A 95 -2.30 -5.82 7.48
C CYS A 95 -2.89 -6.50 8.73
N GLY A 96 -3.69 -7.56 8.56
CA GLY A 96 -4.27 -8.34 9.65
C GLY A 96 -5.59 -7.81 10.21
N GLU A 97 -6.14 -6.71 9.68
CA GLU A 97 -7.50 -6.28 9.99
C GLU A 97 -8.50 -7.34 9.48
N ASN A 98 -9.48 -7.66 10.33
CA ASN A 98 -10.55 -8.60 10.03
C ASN A 98 -11.91 -7.89 10.07
N GLY A 99 -12.69 -8.03 8.99
CA GLY A 99 -14.07 -7.56 8.90
C GLY A 99 -15.05 -8.71 8.72
N VAL A 100 -16.28 -8.55 9.22
CA VAL A 100 -17.36 -9.51 9.01
C VAL A 100 -18.60 -8.78 8.49
N LEU A 101 -19.15 -9.26 7.38
CA LEU A 101 -20.41 -8.83 6.78
C LEU A 101 -21.45 -9.94 6.96
N ASN A 102 -22.72 -9.59 7.20
CA ASN A 102 -23.79 -10.56 7.46
C ASN A 102 -24.93 -10.39 6.45
N PHE A 103 -25.10 -11.33 5.53
CA PHE A 103 -26.14 -11.31 4.51
C PHE A 103 -27.30 -12.19 4.96
N ASP A 104 -28.39 -11.55 5.38
CA ASP A 104 -29.62 -12.19 5.89
C ASP A 104 -30.74 -12.26 4.85
N LYS A 105 -30.55 -11.66 3.67
CA LYS A 105 -31.55 -11.53 2.62
C LYS A 105 -30.95 -11.81 1.25
N TYR A 106 -31.81 -12.27 0.35
CA TYR A 106 -31.51 -12.36 -1.08
C TYR A 106 -31.29 -10.97 -1.68
N ASP A 107 -30.28 -10.85 -2.54
CA ASP A 107 -29.85 -9.62 -3.22
C ASP A 107 -29.43 -8.49 -2.25
N ALA A 108 -28.80 -8.87 -1.13
CA ALA A 108 -28.27 -7.92 -0.17
C ALA A 108 -26.86 -7.44 -0.58
N GLU A 109 -26.64 -6.13 -0.49
CA GLU A 109 -25.36 -5.48 -0.80
C GLU A 109 -24.71 -4.93 0.46
N GLN A 110 -23.43 -5.20 0.66
CA GLN A 110 -22.65 -4.64 1.76
C GLN A 110 -21.21 -4.36 1.33
N VAL A 111 -20.67 -3.27 1.84
CA VAL A 111 -19.31 -2.83 1.54
C VAL A 111 -18.42 -2.97 2.77
N PHE A 112 -17.30 -3.66 2.61
CA PHE A 112 -16.21 -3.66 3.58
C PHE A 112 -15.24 -2.53 3.26
N ARG A 113 -15.04 -1.66 4.26
CA ARG A 113 -14.07 -0.55 4.24
C ARG A 113 -13.08 -0.75 5.39
N PRO A 114 -11.82 -1.10 5.11
CA PRO A 114 -10.77 -1.20 6.12
C PRO A 114 -10.63 0.11 6.88
N LYS A 115 -10.47 0.01 8.20
CA LYS A 115 -10.25 1.16 9.10
C LYS A 115 -8.79 1.27 9.53
N GLN A 116 -8.05 0.18 9.48
CA GLN A 116 -6.66 0.13 9.90
C GLN A 116 -5.75 0.56 8.76
N HIS A 117 -4.98 1.62 8.99
CA HIS A 117 -3.90 2.01 8.09
C HIS A 117 -2.84 0.92 8.00
N GLY A 118 -2.27 0.76 6.80
CA GLY A 118 -1.32 -0.30 6.51
C GLY A 118 -1.12 -0.49 5.02
N CYS A 119 -0.34 -1.51 4.66
CA CYS A 119 -0.12 -1.81 3.26
C CYS A 119 -1.32 -2.56 2.67
N GLY A 120 -2.00 -1.92 1.71
CA GLY A 120 -3.11 -2.50 0.98
C GLY A 120 -2.67 -3.50 -0.09
N ASN A 121 -1.41 -3.39 -0.54
CA ASN A 121 -0.82 -4.33 -1.48
C ASN A 121 -0.47 -5.64 -0.75
N GLY A 122 -1.10 -6.74 -1.17
CA GLY A 122 -0.85 -8.04 -0.57
C GLY A 122 -1.95 -9.04 -0.83
N VAL A 123 -1.92 -10.14 -0.08
CA VAL A 123 -2.92 -11.20 -0.18
C VAL A 123 -4.10 -10.86 0.73
N TRP A 124 -5.26 -10.69 0.10
CA TRP A 124 -6.53 -10.55 0.79
C TRP A 124 -7.21 -11.91 0.82
N THR A 125 -7.80 -12.26 1.96
CA THR A 125 -8.52 -13.52 2.11
C THR A 125 -9.97 -13.25 2.44
N ILE A 126 -10.87 -13.91 1.70
CA ILE A 126 -12.31 -13.83 1.86
C ILE A 126 -12.80 -15.23 2.21
N HIS A 127 -13.42 -15.37 3.38
CA HIS A 127 -14.07 -16.58 3.82
C HIS A 127 -15.58 -16.37 3.78
N VAL A 128 -16.30 -17.26 3.11
CA VAL A 128 -17.76 -17.34 3.22
C VAL A 128 -18.06 -18.48 4.17
N PHE A 129 -18.82 -18.18 5.22
CA PHE A 129 -19.16 -19.14 6.25
C PHE A 129 -20.62 -18.99 6.67
N GLN A 130 -21.15 -20.04 7.28
CA GLN A 130 -22.49 -20.08 7.82
C GLN A 130 -22.42 -20.43 9.31
N MET A 131 -23.28 -19.78 10.09
CA MET A 131 -23.50 -20.12 11.49
C MET A 131 -24.67 -21.10 11.55
N LYS A 132 -24.41 -22.34 11.99
CA LYS A 132 -25.42 -23.36 12.19
C LYS A 132 -25.26 -23.95 13.59
N ASP A 133 -26.31 -23.90 14.40
CA ASP A 133 -26.32 -24.46 15.76
C ASP A 133 -25.11 -23.99 16.60
N ASP A 134 -24.83 -22.68 16.59
CA ASP A 134 -23.67 -22.04 17.22
C ASP A 134 -22.28 -22.48 16.72
N SER A 135 -22.22 -23.27 15.64
CA SER A 135 -20.98 -23.67 14.98
C SER A 135 -20.72 -22.87 13.70
N GLU A 136 -19.48 -22.41 13.54
CA GLU A 136 -19.01 -21.75 12.32
C GLU A 136 -18.55 -22.80 11.31
N THR A 137 -19.23 -22.89 10.17
CA THR A 137 -18.83 -23.75 9.05
C THR A 137 -18.36 -22.89 7.88
N ILE A 138 -17.09 -23.03 7.49
CA ILE A 138 -16.55 -22.37 6.30
C ILE A 138 -17.09 -23.10 5.06
N LEU A 139 -17.81 -22.39 4.21
CA LEU A 139 -18.36 -22.89 2.94
C LEU A 139 -17.34 -22.73 1.81
N SER A 140 -16.68 -21.58 1.76
CA SER A 140 -15.64 -21.30 0.77
C SER A 140 -14.58 -20.34 1.32
N SER A 141 -13.41 -20.38 0.70
CA SER A 141 -12.29 -19.51 1.03
C SER A 141 -11.54 -19.15 -0.24
N VAL A 142 -11.35 -17.85 -0.47
CA VAL A 142 -10.62 -17.32 -1.61
C VAL A 142 -9.52 -16.40 -1.10
N SER A 143 -8.29 -16.63 -1.55
CA SER A 143 -7.18 -15.73 -1.33
C SER A 143 -6.73 -15.16 -2.66
N MET A 144 -6.59 -13.84 -2.76
CA MET A 144 -6.18 -13.18 -3.99
C MET A 144 -5.20 -12.04 -3.71
N PRO A 145 -4.21 -11.83 -4.59
CA PRO A 145 -3.37 -10.65 -4.51
C PRO A 145 -4.15 -9.43 -5.02
N ILE A 146 -4.22 -8.38 -4.20
CA ILE A 146 -4.71 -7.06 -4.62
C ILE A 146 -3.51 -6.12 -4.67
N ASN A 147 -3.36 -5.44 -5.81
CA ASN A 147 -2.34 -4.41 -6.02
C ASN A 147 -3.03 -3.14 -6.53
N GLY A 148 -2.97 -2.07 -5.76
CA GLY A 148 -3.59 -0.78 -6.11
C GLY A 148 -4.66 -0.34 -5.11
N VAL A 149 -5.44 0.66 -5.52
CA VAL A 149 -6.43 1.36 -4.69
C VAL A 149 -7.73 1.52 -5.47
N GLY A 150 -8.88 1.44 -4.81
CA GLY A 150 -10.20 1.50 -5.45
C GLY A 150 -11.16 0.42 -4.97
N THR A 151 -12.21 0.18 -5.75
CA THR A 151 -13.33 -0.69 -5.35
C THR A 151 -13.29 -2.00 -6.14
N LEU A 152 -13.43 -3.12 -5.46
CA LEU A 152 -13.63 -4.44 -6.06
C LEU A 152 -15.05 -4.92 -5.79
N TYR A 153 -15.70 -5.46 -6.82
CA TYR A 153 -17.08 -5.93 -6.75
C TYR A 153 -17.12 -7.46 -6.78
N PHE A 154 -17.71 -8.04 -5.76
CA PHE A 154 -17.88 -9.47 -5.57
C PHE A 154 -19.35 -9.85 -5.62
N MET A 155 -19.62 -11.00 -6.23
CA MET A 155 -20.92 -11.65 -6.20
C MET A 155 -20.79 -13.00 -5.52
N ILE A 156 -21.69 -13.30 -4.58
CA ILE A 156 -21.81 -14.60 -3.93
C ILE A 156 -23.12 -15.21 -4.40
N GLY A 157 -23.05 -16.30 -5.16
CA GLY A 157 -24.22 -17.03 -5.62
C GLY A 157 -24.57 -18.21 -4.71
N ASP A 158 -25.43 -19.10 -5.20
CA ASP A 158 -25.82 -20.34 -4.51
C ASP A 158 -24.68 -21.36 -4.36
N ASP A 159 -23.57 -21.17 -5.06
CA ASP A 159 -22.33 -21.95 -4.90
C ASP A 159 -21.49 -21.49 -3.69
N PHE A 160 -21.91 -20.41 -3.02
CA PHE A 160 -21.23 -19.76 -1.90
C PHE A 160 -19.81 -19.33 -2.20
N TYR A 161 -19.43 -19.24 -3.48
CA TYR A 161 -18.08 -18.87 -3.87
C TYR A 161 -18.02 -17.38 -4.22
N PRO A 162 -17.17 -16.58 -3.54
CA PRO A 162 -17.07 -15.16 -3.84
C PRO A 162 -16.37 -14.99 -5.21
N THR A 163 -17.12 -14.49 -6.18
CA THR A 163 -16.65 -14.28 -7.55
C THR A 163 -16.43 -12.80 -7.80
N LEU A 164 -15.23 -12.41 -8.23
CA LEU A 164 -14.93 -11.04 -8.64
C LEU A 164 -15.65 -10.74 -9.96
N VAL A 165 -16.63 -9.85 -9.93
CA VAL A 165 -17.44 -9.47 -11.11
C VAL A 165 -17.02 -8.12 -11.72
N GLY A 166 -16.33 -7.28 -10.96
CA GLY A 166 -15.91 -5.97 -11.41
C GLY A 166 -14.78 -5.38 -10.58
N LYS A 167 -14.10 -4.38 -11.13
CA LYS A 167 -13.07 -3.62 -10.42
C LYS A 167 -12.99 -2.20 -10.96
N GLU A 168 -12.89 -1.25 -10.05
CA GLU A 168 -12.69 0.16 -10.33
C GLU A 168 -11.46 0.64 -9.55
N PHE A 169 -10.29 0.56 -10.19
CA PHE A 169 -9.07 1.08 -9.60
C PHE A 169 -8.99 2.59 -9.81
N LEU A 170 -8.72 3.34 -8.74
CA LEU A 170 -8.31 4.73 -8.84
C LEU A 170 -6.92 4.73 -9.49
N HIS A 171 -6.81 5.38 -10.64
CA HIS A 171 -5.54 5.52 -11.32
C HIS A 171 -4.60 6.34 -10.43
N MET A 172 -3.70 5.65 -9.72
CA MET A 172 -2.56 6.32 -9.13
C MET A 172 -1.72 6.86 -10.27
N SER A 173 -1.77 8.16 -10.49
CA SER A 173 -0.83 8.87 -11.35
C SER A 173 0.56 8.81 -10.72
N GLY A 174 1.19 7.63 -10.76
CA GLY A 174 2.61 7.46 -10.53
C GLY A 174 3.34 8.18 -11.65
N ALA A 175 4.24 9.07 -11.28
CA ALA A 175 4.98 9.94 -12.17
C ALA A 175 5.39 9.23 -13.47
N CYS A 176 4.97 9.81 -14.60
CA CYS A 176 5.46 9.44 -15.93
C CYS A 176 6.99 9.41 -15.86
N ARG A 177 7.60 8.23 -15.85
CA ARG A 177 9.05 8.10 -15.98
C ARG A 177 9.38 8.66 -17.35
N LYS A 178 9.84 9.91 -17.40
CA LYS A 178 10.49 10.46 -18.60
C LYS A 178 11.67 9.52 -18.86
N HIS A 179 11.52 8.68 -19.88
CA HIS A 179 12.66 8.09 -20.55
C HIS A 179 13.49 9.27 -21.08
N SER A 180 14.57 9.60 -20.39
CA SER A 180 15.63 10.40 -20.98
C SER A 180 16.29 9.52 -22.04
N VAL A 181 16.08 9.90 -23.30
CA VAL A 181 16.86 9.42 -24.45
C VAL A 181 18.27 9.95 -24.35
#